data_AF-A0A7V6HEP6-F1
#
_entry.id   AF-A0A7V6HEP6-F1
#
_cell.length_a   1.000
_cell.length_b   1.000
_cell.length_c   1.000
_cell.angle_alpha   90.00
_cell.angle_beta   90.00
_cell.angle_gamma   90.00
#
_symmetry.space_group_name_H-M   'P 1'
#
loop_
_entity.id
_entity.type
_entity.pdbx_description
1 polymer ?
#
loop_
_entity_poly.entity_id
_entity_poly.type
_entity_poly.pdbx_seq_one_letter_code
_entity_poly.pdbx_strand_id
1 'polypeptide(L)'
;ERIDRFLEIVLRGDVAGNTVTHRNEWFFHAYKRHALGDALVDAIPADRQGQWTITLTTDKPAFYVWVNAEGIRGEFSDNSFALFPGRPITLTFKPKDANVTFDDFVQSLTVKHLRQTY
;
A
#
# COMPACT_ATOMS: atom_id res chain seq x y z
N GLU A 1 4.36 -27.30 12.80
CA GLU A 1 4.07 -26.64 11.51
C GLU A 1 4.21 -25.12 11.69
N ARG A 2 4.73 -24.38 10.71
CA ARG A 2 4.97 -22.92 10.84
C ARG A 2 3.80 -22.14 10.21
N ILE A 3 2.63 -22.19 10.85
CA ILE A 3 1.38 -21.68 10.28
C ILE A 3 1.35 -20.14 10.24
N ASP A 4 1.74 -19.46 11.31
CA ASP A 4 1.70 -17.98 11.37
C ASP A 4 3.05 -17.34 11.06
N ARG A 5 3.64 -17.75 9.93
CA ARG A 5 4.90 -17.18 9.45
C ARG A 5 4.83 -16.93 7.96
N PHE A 6 5.46 -15.85 7.53
CA PHE A 6 5.78 -15.57 6.14
C PHE A 6 7.27 -15.25 6.06
N LEU A 7 7.81 -15.32 4.85
CA LEU A 7 9.17 -14.89 4.54
C LEU A 7 9.08 -13.65 3.66
N GLU A 8 9.81 -12.59 4.00
CA GLU A 8 10.09 -11.51 3.06
C GLU A 8 11.46 -11.76 2.43
N ILE A 9 11.51 -11.80 1.11
CA ILE A 9 12.74 -11.89 0.32
C ILE A 9 13.03 -10.49 -0.20
N VAL A 10 14.19 -9.95 0.15
CA VAL A 10 14.65 -8.63 -0.28
C VAL A 10 15.88 -8.80 -1.15
N LEU A 11 15.80 -8.34 -2.39
CA LEU A 11 16.94 -8.26 -3.31
C LEU A 11 17.34 -6.79 -3.43
N ARG A 12 18.63 -6.51 -3.25
CA ARG A 12 19.23 -5.20 -3.52
C ARG A 12 20.33 -5.38 -4.55
N GLY A 13 20.45 -4.43 -5.46
CA GLY A 13 21.52 -4.40 -6.45
C GLY A 13 21.65 -3.02 -7.06
N ASP A 14 22.66 -2.84 -7.92
CA ASP A 14 22.89 -1.59 -8.63
C ASP A 14 22.65 -1.80 -10.13
N VAL A 15 21.83 -0.93 -10.73
CA VAL A 15 21.49 -0.95 -12.16
C VAL A 15 21.80 0.43 -12.73
N ALA A 16 22.75 0.51 -13.65
CA ALA A 16 23.22 1.77 -14.26
C ALA A 16 23.57 2.87 -13.23
N GLY A 17 24.21 2.47 -12.12
CA GLY A 17 24.59 3.39 -11.03
C GLY A 17 23.48 3.75 -10.04
N ASN A 18 22.28 3.17 -10.18
CA ASN A 18 21.18 3.35 -9.24
C ASN A 18 20.96 2.10 -8.40
N THR A 19 20.91 2.25 -7.08
CA THR A 19 20.52 1.15 -6.19
C THR A 19 19.03 0.85 -6.36
N VAL A 20 18.71 -0.38 -6.73
CA VAL A 20 17.35 -0.90 -6.84
C VAL A 20 17.07 -1.88 -5.71
N THR A 21 15.84 -1.88 -5.20
CA THR A 21 15.36 -2.85 -4.21
C THR A 21 14.09 -3.51 -4.71
N HIS A 22 14.07 -4.84 -4.70
CA HIS A 22 12.88 -5.66 -4.96
C HIS A 22 12.50 -6.44 -3.70
N ARG A 23 11.20 -6.58 -3.45
CA ARG A 23 10.64 -7.27 -2.28
C ARG A 23 9.58 -8.25 -2.72
N ASN A 24 9.49 -9.39 -2.04
CA ASN A 24 8.41 -10.35 -2.25
C ASN A 24 8.14 -11.14 -0.97
N GLU A 25 6.86 -11.38 -0.68
CA GLU A 25 6.42 -12.18 0.45
C GLU A 25 6.05 -13.60 0.01
N TRP A 26 6.57 -14.59 0.74
CA TRP A 26 6.19 -15.99 0.62
C TRP A 26 5.43 -16.45 1.86
N PHE A 27 4.22 -16.96 1.65
CA PHE A 27 3.40 -17.58 2.69
C PHE A 27 3.50 -19.10 2.60
N PHE A 28 3.71 -19.76 3.74
CA PHE A 28 3.89 -21.22 3.78
C PHE A 28 2.58 -22.01 3.69
N HIS A 29 1.44 -21.33 3.76
CA HIS A 29 0.11 -21.90 3.61
C HIS A 29 -0.83 -20.94 2.85
N ALA A 30 -2.07 -21.37 2.60
CA ALA A 30 -3.10 -20.46 2.12
C ALA A 30 -3.38 -19.35 3.15
N TYR A 31 -3.62 -18.12 2.67
CA TYR A 31 -3.87 -16.94 3.51
C TYR A 31 -4.90 -17.17 4.62
N LYS A 32 -6.05 -17.78 4.29
CA LYS A 32 -7.13 -18.09 5.23
C LYS A 32 -6.77 -19.04 6.39
N ARG A 33 -5.58 -19.64 6.38
CA ARG A 33 -5.05 -20.46 7.48
C ARG A 33 -4.19 -19.69 8.47
N HIS A 34 -3.84 -18.44 8.15
CA HIS A 34 -3.02 -17.59 9.01
C HIS A 34 -3.93 -16.74 9.89
N ALA A 35 -3.56 -16.57 11.15
CA ALA A 35 -4.21 -15.63 12.05
C ALA A 35 -3.73 -14.19 11.74
N LEU A 36 -4.05 -13.68 10.55
CA LEU A 36 -3.67 -12.33 10.15
C LEU A 36 -4.29 -11.29 11.09
N GLY A 37 -3.46 -10.37 11.57
CA GLY A 37 -3.94 -9.26 12.39
C GLY A 37 -4.86 -8.34 11.60
N ASP A 38 -5.92 -7.87 12.25
CA ASP A 38 -6.68 -6.73 11.75
C ASP A 38 -5.87 -5.47 12.00
N ALA A 39 -5.29 -4.93 10.93
CA ALA A 39 -4.31 -3.87 10.97
C ALA A 39 -5.01 -2.52 10.87
N LEU A 40 -4.57 -1.56 11.68
CA LEU A 40 -4.98 -0.17 11.54
C LEU A 40 -4.03 0.47 10.52
N VAL A 41 -4.57 0.79 9.34
CA VAL A 41 -3.82 1.44 8.26
C VAL A 41 -4.22 2.90 8.19
N ASP A 42 -3.28 3.79 8.51
CA ASP A 42 -3.46 5.23 8.37
C ASP A 42 -3.08 5.67 6.96
N ALA A 43 -3.90 6.55 6.36
CA ALA A 43 -3.65 7.16 5.07
C ALA A 43 -3.56 8.68 5.24
N ILE A 44 -2.38 9.24 4.97
CA ILE A 44 -2.08 10.66 5.21
C ILE A 44 -1.90 11.35 3.85
N PRO A 45 -2.96 11.98 3.30
CA PRO A 45 -2.86 12.67 2.02
C PRO A 45 -2.11 14.00 2.15
N ALA A 46 -1.40 14.39 1.08
CA ALA A 46 -0.76 15.70 0.98
C ALA A 46 -0.70 16.17 -0.48
N ASP A 47 -0.94 17.46 -0.70
CA ASP A 47 -0.65 18.15 -1.96
C ASP A 47 0.80 18.68 -1.92
N ARG A 48 1.63 18.17 -2.83
CA ARG A 48 3.02 18.60 -3.02
C ARG A 48 3.14 19.35 -4.35
N GLN A 49 2.69 20.61 -4.36
CA GLN A 49 2.77 21.49 -5.53
C GLN A 49 2.04 20.92 -6.76
N GLY A 50 0.82 20.42 -6.57
CA GLY A 50 0.00 19.79 -7.62
C GLY A 50 0.26 18.30 -7.79
N GLN A 51 1.23 17.73 -7.07
CA GLN A 51 1.43 16.28 -6.99
C GLN A 51 0.74 15.73 -5.74
N TRP A 52 -0.39 15.06 -5.92
CA TRP A 52 -1.12 14.47 -4.80
C TRP A 52 -0.47 13.18 -4.37
N THR A 53 -0.23 13.08 -3.07
CA THR A 53 0.46 11.95 -2.44
C THR A 53 -0.33 11.43 -1.27
N ILE A 54 -0.13 10.16 -0.93
CA ILE A 54 -0.64 9.55 0.31
C ILE A 54 0.50 8.78 0.94
N THR A 55 0.78 9.04 2.22
CA THR A 55 1.68 8.20 3.00
C THR A 55 0.87 7.24 3.83
N LEU A 56 1.14 5.95 3.68
CA LEU A 56 0.47 4.86 4.39
C LEU A 56 1.36 4.36 5.52
N THR A 57 0.78 4.17 6.69
CA THR A 57 1.44 3.55 7.84
C THR A 57 0.54 2.51 8.48
N THR A 58 1.09 1.61 9.28
CA THR A 58 0.32 0.52 9.90
C THR A 58 0.90 0.11 11.26
N ASP A 59 0.03 -0.36 12.15
CA ASP A 59 0.41 -0.93 13.46
C ASP A 59 0.86 -2.39 13.38
N LYS A 60 0.37 -3.14 12.38
CA LYS A 60 0.65 -4.57 12.13
C LYS A 60 0.92 -4.82 10.64
N PRO A 61 1.54 -5.96 10.26
CA PRO A 61 1.63 -6.34 8.85
C PRO A 61 0.24 -6.36 8.19
N ALA A 62 0.06 -5.56 7.14
CA ALA A 62 -1.13 -5.52 6.31
C ALA A 62 -0.76 -6.02 4.91
N PHE A 63 -1.41 -7.10 4.45
CA PHE A 63 -1.11 -7.71 3.16
C PHE A 63 -2.15 -7.33 2.12
N TYR A 64 -1.70 -7.17 0.87
CA TYR A 64 -2.52 -6.71 -0.24
C TYR A 64 -3.26 -5.41 0.11
N VAL A 65 -2.53 -4.44 0.67
CA VAL A 65 -3.05 -3.09 0.89
C VAL A 65 -3.48 -2.55 -0.46
N TRP A 66 -4.74 -2.17 -0.51
CA TRP A 66 -5.39 -1.67 -1.70
C TRP A 66 -5.96 -0.29 -1.43
N VAL A 67 -5.41 0.71 -2.11
CA VAL A 67 -5.85 2.11 -2.02
C VAL A 67 -6.73 2.45 -3.21
N ASN A 68 -7.77 3.23 -2.97
CA ASN A 68 -8.71 3.67 -3.99
C ASN A 68 -9.11 5.14 -3.78
N ALA A 69 -9.53 5.77 -4.88
CA ALA A 69 -10.18 7.08 -4.88
C ALA A 69 -11.61 6.87 -5.44
N GLU A 70 -12.57 6.63 -4.55
CA GLU A 70 -13.92 6.22 -4.94
C GLU A 70 -14.62 7.29 -5.79
N GLY A 71 -15.10 6.87 -6.97
CA GLY A 71 -15.76 7.77 -7.91
C GLY A 71 -14.82 8.69 -8.70
N ILE A 72 -13.50 8.67 -8.43
CA ILE A 72 -12.52 9.49 -9.14
C ILE A 72 -11.68 8.61 -10.06
N ARG A 73 -11.66 8.95 -11.36
CA ARG A 73 -10.81 8.25 -12.32
C ARG A 73 -9.37 8.72 -12.15
N GLY A 74 -8.47 7.79 -11.93
CA GLY A 74 -7.05 8.10 -11.76
C GLY A 74 -6.20 6.86 -11.62
N GLU A 75 -4.91 7.07 -11.41
CA GLU A 75 -3.92 6.00 -11.23
C GLU A 75 -3.05 6.30 -10.02
N PHE A 76 -2.89 5.31 -9.15
CA PHE A 76 -1.86 5.30 -8.12
C PHE A 76 -0.56 4.78 -8.71
N SER A 77 0.58 5.28 -8.21
CA SER A 77 1.90 4.79 -8.64
C SER A 77 2.16 3.33 -8.30
N ASP A 78 1.48 2.80 -7.30
CA ASP A 78 1.56 1.39 -6.89
C ASP A 78 0.26 1.00 -6.17
N ASN A 79 -0.03 -0.31 -6.13
CA ASN A 79 -1.18 -0.86 -5.41
C ASN A 79 -1.00 -2.35 -5.14
N SER A 80 -1.79 -2.92 -4.23
CA SER A 80 -1.77 -4.37 -3.91
C SER A 80 -0.43 -4.87 -3.36
N PHE A 81 0.17 -4.12 -2.44
CA PHE A 81 1.47 -4.44 -1.81
C PHE A 81 1.32 -4.84 -0.32
N ALA A 82 2.40 -5.32 0.28
CA ALA A 82 2.48 -5.50 1.73
C ALA A 82 2.96 -4.21 2.41
N LEU A 83 2.31 -3.83 3.51
CA LEU A 83 2.68 -2.72 4.36
C LEU A 83 3.08 -3.24 5.74
N PHE A 84 4.20 -2.75 6.27
CA PHE A 84 4.76 -3.23 7.52
C PHE A 84 5.00 -2.10 8.53
N PRO A 85 4.90 -2.38 9.84
CA PRO A 85 5.19 -1.39 10.88
C PRO A 85 6.58 -0.79 10.73
N GLY A 86 6.69 0.53 10.94
CA GLY A 86 7.94 1.28 10.81
C GLY A 86 8.48 1.41 9.38
N ARG A 87 7.73 0.96 8.36
CA ARG A 87 8.11 1.03 6.93
C ARG A 87 7.01 1.74 6.13
N PRO A 88 6.86 3.07 6.26
CA PRO A 88 5.85 3.82 5.54
C PRO A 88 6.06 3.72 4.02
N ILE A 89 4.96 3.72 3.27
CA ILE A 89 4.97 3.75 1.80
C ILE A 89 4.23 5.01 1.35
N THR A 90 4.85 5.80 0.50
CA THR A 90 4.22 6.98 -0.10
C THR A 90 3.86 6.68 -1.56
N LEU A 91 2.56 6.80 -1.86
CA LEU A 91 2.02 6.69 -3.21
C LEU A 91 1.78 8.07 -3.79
N THR A 92 1.86 8.18 -5.12
CA THR A 92 1.38 9.33 -5.87
C THR A 92 0.07 8.96 -6.55
N PHE A 93 -0.87 9.90 -6.63
CA PHE A 93 -2.12 9.74 -7.37
C PHE A 93 -2.20 10.76 -8.50
N LYS A 94 -2.60 10.30 -9.68
CA LYS A 94 -2.80 11.14 -10.86
C LYS A 94 -4.27 11.07 -11.28
N PRO A 95 -5.09 12.10 -11.02
CA PRO A 95 -6.46 12.16 -11.53
C PRO A 95 -6.45 12.27 -13.06
N LYS A 96 -7.45 11.68 -13.71
CA LYS A 96 -7.66 11.78 -15.16
C LYS A 96 -8.54 12.96 -15.55
N ASP A 97 -9.40 13.39 -14.64
CA ASP A 97 -10.36 14.47 -14.88
C ASP A 97 -9.82 15.78 -14.25
N ALA A 98 -9.69 16.84 -15.05
CA ALA A 98 -8.98 18.07 -14.66
C ALA A 98 -9.73 18.96 -13.65
N ASN A 99 -11.00 18.69 -13.41
CA ASN A 99 -11.86 19.42 -12.48
C ASN A 99 -11.84 18.84 -11.05
N VAL A 100 -11.20 17.67 -10.85
CA VAL A 100 -11.07 17.06 -9.54
C VAL A 100 -10.14 17.92 -8.70
N THR A 101 -10.54 18.22 -7.47
CA THR A 101 -9.73 18.95 -6.50
C THR A 101 -9.03 18.01 -5.53
N PHE A 102 -8.02 18.51 -4.83
CA PHE A 102 -7.34 17.73 -3.79
C PHE A 102 -8.30 17.34 -2.66
N ASP A 103 -9.25 18.20 -2.31
CA ASP A 103 -10.25 17.92 -1.27
C ASP A 103 -11.21 16.80 -1.71
N ASP A 104 -11.65 16.79 -2.98
CA ASP A 104 -12.43 15.67 -3.54
C ASP A 104 -11.65 14.35 -3.41
N PHE A 105 -10.37 14.38 -3.75
CA PHE A 105 -9.48 13.24 -3.60
C PHE A 105 -9.42 12.78 -2.15
N VAL A 106 -9.13 13.66 -1.18
CA VAL A 106 -9.07 13.31 0.24
C VAL A 106 -10.37 12.66 0.73
N GLN A 107 -11.53 13.21 0.34
CA GLN A 107 -12.82 12.68 0.73
C GLN A 107 -13.15 11.32 0.09
N SER A 108 -12.60 11.05 -1.09
CA SER A 108 -12.80 9.79 -1.83
C SER A 108 -11.88 8.65 -1.38
N LEU A 109 -10.88 8.91 -0.53
CA LEU A 109 -9.85 7.94 -0.21
C LEU A 109 -10.39 6.78 0.62
N THR A 110 -10.24 5.57 0.09
CA THR A 110 -10.48 4.34 0.84
C THR A 110 -9.27 3.42 0.78
N VAL A 111 -9.02 2.73 1.89
CA VAL A 111 -7.93 1.75 2.01
C VAL A 111 -8.51 0.45 2.54
N LYS A 112 -8.17 -0.65 1.88
CA LYS A 112 -8.50 -2.01 2.31
C LYS A 112 -7.26 -2.88 2.41
N HIS A 113 -7.35 -3.98 3.14
CA HIS A 113 -6.32 -5.02 3.15
C HIS A 113 -6.96 -6.41 3.28
N LEU A 114 -6.16 -7.45 3.05
CA LEU A 114 -6.64 -8.83 2.95
C LEU A 114 -7.49 -9.26 4.16
N ARG A 115 -7.05 -8.97 5.39
CA ARG A 115 -7.79 -9.36 6.62
C ARG A 115 -9.18 -8.73 6.75
N GLN A 116 -9.49 -7.64 6.06
CA GLN A 116 -10.84 -7.05 6.10
C GLN A 116 -11.86 -7.79 5.21
N THR A 117 -11.43 -8.86 4.54
CA THR A 117 -12.29 -9.62 3.62
C THR A 117 -12.83 -10.92 4.21
N TYR A 118 -12.43 -11.31 5.43
CA TYR A 118 -12.89 -12.50 6.18
C TYR A 118 -12.49 -12.41 7.66
#